data_AF-A0AA39KVF4-F1
#
_entry.id   AF-A0AA39KVF4-F1
#
_cell.length_a   1.000
_cell.length_b   1.000
_cell.length_c   1.000
_cell.angle_alpha   90.00
_cell.angle_beta   90.00
_cell.angle_gamma   90.00
#
_symmetry.space_group_name_H-M   'P 1'
#
loop_
_entity.id
_entity.type
_entity.pdbx_description
1 polymer ?
#
loop_
_entity_poly.entity_id
_entity_poly.type
_entity_poly.pdbx_seq_one_letter_code
_entity_poly.pdbx_strand_id
1 'polypeptide(L)'
;MCGYLSHEGIIVIAGMNDDMYNEINADVENLLIHPTAKKILNKYNLTVNDVKQFYFGDGKMCSKNIEKIVDVMSTVHFILGIHDVIEIQSKIPHAPMYVYKFEYEVETSLLKKFLNVEVKGTCHGEELSFLFYQKLTKLLDKQIGIPGSIEHDFIEKFTKMWTDFAKTGNPTPQLTNEIPVEWKPVDNSDGYKCLLITNKLNMITEMKITQQLRKSIKNKL
;
A
#
# COMPACT_ATOMS: atom_id res chain seq x y z
N MET A 1 -9.84 9.37 6.47
CA MET A 1 -9.60 8.44 5.35
C MET A 1 -8.10 8.25 5.19
N CYS A 2 -7.63 7.04 4.96
CA CYS A 2 -6.22 6.69 4.72
C CYS A 2 -6.16 5.52 3.72
N GLY A 3 -5.01 5.27 3.12
CA GLY A 3 -4.82 4.10 2.30
C GLY A 3 -3.36 3.93 1.88
N TYR A 4 -3.13 2.88 1.13
CA TYR A 4 -1.81 2.48 0.65
C TYR A 4 -1.93 1.67 -0.63
N LEU A 5 -0.81 1.54 -1.33
CA LEU A 5 -0.68 0.76 -2.55
C LEU A 5 -0.19 -0.65 -2.24
N SER A 6 -0.49 -1.61 -3.12
CA SER A 6 -0.10 -3.00 -2.89
C SER A 6 1.42 -3.19 -2.90
N HIS A 7 2.19 -2.34 -3.60
CA HIS A 7 3.64 -2.47 -3.75
C HIS A 7 4.38 -1.14 -3.54
N GLU A 8 4.06 -0.42 -2.45
CA GLU A 8 4.69 0.86 -2.08
C GLU A 8 6.22 0.85 -2.21
N GLY A 9 6.84 -0.25 -1.79
CA GLY A 9 8.29 -0.45 -1.75
C GLY A 9 8.99 -0.42 -3.11
N ILE A 10 8.26 -0.42 -4.24
CA ILE A 10 8.85 -0.20 -5.57
C ILE A 10 9.65 1.11 -5.61
N ILE A 11 9.16 2.16 -4.95
CA ILE A 11 9.88 3.46 -4.90
C ILE A 11 11.22 3.37 -4.17
N VAL A 12 11.29 2.50 -3.16
CA VAL A 12 12.48 2.34 -2.33
C VAL A 12 13.55 1.59 -3.11
N ILE A 13 13.17 0.49 -3.78
CA ILE A 13 14.13 -0.36 -4.51
C ILE A 13 14.71 0.31 -5.75
N ALA A 14 14.06 1.34 -6.29
CA ALA A 14 14.57 2.11 -7.43
C ALA A 14 15.96 2.74 -7.15
N GLY A 15 16.27 3.01 -5.88
CA GLY A 15 17.56 3.53 -5.44
C GLY A 15 18.52 2.47 -4.90
N MET A 16 18.16 1.18 -4.95
CA MET A 16 18.93 0.10 -4.31
C MET A 16 19.77 -0.69 -5.31
N ASN A 17 20.88 -1.23 -4.83
CA ASN A 17 21.77 -2.11 -5.58
C ASN A 17 22.20 -3.31 -4.72
N ASP A 18 22.96 -4.24 -5.31
CA ASP A 18 23.40 -5.46 -4.61
C ASP A 18 24.31 -5.18 -3.40
N ASP A 19 25.10 -4.10 -3.41
CA ASP A 19 25.92 -3.72 -2.26
C ASP A 19 25.05 -3.28 -1.08
N MET A 20 24.02 -2.47 -1.32
CA MET A 20 23.05 -2.07 -0.30
C MET A 20 22.27 -3.27 0.24
N TYR A 21 21.90 -4.24 -0.60
CA TYR A 21 21.29 -5.48 -0.12
C TYR A 21 22.26 -6.25 0.79
N ASN A 22 23.54 -6.33 0.44
CA ASN A 22 24.55 -6.99 1.25
C ASN A 22 24.78 -6.28 2.60
N GLU A 23 24.79 -4.95 2.62
CA GLU A 23 24.86 -4.16 3.85
C GLU A 23 23.68 -4.47 4.78
N ILE A 24 22.44 -4.41 4.26
CA ILE A 24 21.26 -4.74 5.07
C ILE A 24 21.31 -6.20 5.56
N ASN A 25 21.75 -7.13 4.72
CA ASN A 25 21.92 -8.53 5.14
C ASN A 25 22.97 -8.69 6.27
N ALA A 26 24.00 -7.85 6.31
CA ALA A 26 25.06 -7.89 7.32
C ALA A 26 24.60 -7.32 8.68
N ASP A 27 23.67 -6.36 8.68
CA ASP A 27 23.11 -5.77 9.89
C ASP A 27 21.59 -5.54 9.78
N VAL A 28 20.85 -6.66 9.66
CA VAL A 28 19.38 -6.65 9.50
C VAL A 28 18.71 -5.89 10.64
N GLU A 29 19.19 -6.05 11.87
CA GLU A 29 18.56 -5.53 13.09
C GLU A 29 18.52 -4.00 13.15
N ASN A 30 19.48 -3.33 12.49
CA ASN A 30 19.59 -1.87 12.47
C ASN A 30 19.31 -1.25 11.10
N LEU A 31 19.52 -1.96 10.00
CA LEU A 31 19.42 -1.40 8.64
C LEU A 31 18.11 -1.73 7.92
N LEU A 32 17.41 -2.82 8.29
CA LEU A 32 16.17 -3.18 7.60
C LEU A 32 15.00 -2.26 7.98
N ILE A 33 14.94 -1.82 9.24
CA ILE A 33 13.77 -1.15 9.81
C ILE A 33 14.19 0.09 10.58
N HIS A 34 13.60 1.24 10.24
CA HIS A 34 13.82 2.48 10.97
C HIS A 34 13.44 2.32 12.46
N PRO A 35 14.19 2.92 13.42
CA PRO A 35 13.94 2.77 14.86
C PRO A 35 12.51 3.07 15.31
N THR A 36 11.82 4.02 14.65
CA THR A 36 10.40 4.32 14.92
C THR A 36 9.48 3.15 14.57
N ALA A 37 9.68 2.50 13.42
CA ALA A 37 8.88 1.35 13.02
C ALA A 37 9.18 0.11 13.89
N LYS A 38 10.42 -0.02 14.40
CA LYS A 38 10.79 -1.05 15.38
C LYS A 38 9.97 -0.97 16.67
N LYS A 39 9.61 0.24 17.12
CA LYS A 39 8.70 0.41 18.28
C LYS A 39 7.32 -0.17 18.03
N ILE A 40 6.82 -0.08 16.80
CA ILE A 40 5.54 -0.69 16.40
C ILE A 40 5.64 -2.21 16.51
N LEU A 41 6.71 -2.82 16.00
CA LEU A 41 6.91 -4.28 16.13
C LEU A 41 6.93 -4.71 17.60
N ASN A 42 7.67 -3.99 18.45
CA ASN A 42 7.78 -4.30 19.87
C ASN A 42 6.43 -4.24 20.60
N LYS A 43 5.54 -3.28 20.27
CA LYS A 43 4.15 -3.23 20.79
C LYS A 43 3.39 -4.54 20.53
N TYR A 44 3.78 -5.27 19.50
CA TYR A 44 3.19 -6.54 19.11
C TYR A 44 4.04 -7.77 19.45
N ASN A 45 5.08 -7.65 20.27
CA ASN A 45 6.03 -8.74 20.57
C ASN A 45 6.62 -9.36 19.30
N LEU A 46 6.92 -8.51 18.30
CA LEU A 46 7.58 -8.88 17.06
C LEU A 46 8.97 -8.24 17.04
N THR A 47 9.91 -8.90 16.36
CA THR A 47 11.29 -8.46 16.16
C THR A 47 11.56 -8.14 14.70
N VAL A 48 12.70 -7.48 14.41
CA VAL A 48 13.13 -7.26 13.02
C VAL A 48 13.42 -8.61 12.33
N ASN A 49 13.97 -9.58 13.07
CA ASN A 49 14.19 -10.93 12.57
C ASN A 49 12.88 -11.65 12.20
N ASP A 50 11.77 -11.42 12.91
CA ASP A 50 10.48 -11.99 12.52
C ASP A 50 10.03 -11.48 11.14
N VAL A 51 10.26 -10.20 10.86
CA VAL A 51 9.99 -9.60 9.54
C VAL A 51 10.89 -10.22 8.48
N LYS A 52 12.21 -10.31 8.74
CA LYS A 52 13.15 -10.96 7.80
C LYS A 52 12.75 -12.41 7.51
N GLN A 53 12.41 -13.17 8.56
CA GLN A 53 12.06 -14.58 8.46
C GLN A 53 10.71 -14.79 7.76
N PHE A 54 9.79 -13.84 7.86
CA PHE A 54 8.51 -13.86 7.15
C PHE A 54 8.70 -13.79 5.63
N TYR A 55 9.54 -12.86 5.14
CA TYR A 55 9.73 -12.66 3.70
C TYR A 55 10.77 -13.59 3.07
N PHE A 56 11.89 -13.81 3.77
CA PHE A 56 13.05 -14.50 3.19
C PHE A 56 13.27 -15.90 3.74
N GLY A 57 12.65 -16.27 4.85
CA GLY A 57 13.05 -17.48 5.60
C GLY A 57 14.55 -17.43 5.87
N ASP A 58 15.25 -18.53 5.61
CA ASP A 58 16.71 -18.60 5.77
C ASP A 58 17.49 -17.91 4.63
N GLY A 59 16.78 -17.45 3.59
CA GLY A 59 17.35 -16.69 2.49
C GLY A 59 17.80 -15.27 2.87
N LYS A 60 18.36 -14.57 1.88
CA LYS A 60 18.86 -13.20 2.00
C LYS A 60 18.33 -12.31 0.87
N MET A 61 18.33 -11.00 1.07
CA MET A 61 17.98 -10.03 0.02
C MET A 61 19.04 -10.06 -1.09
N CYS A 62 18.61 -10.15 -2.35
CA CYS A 62 19.48 -10.00 -3.52
C CYS A 62 18.67 -9.65 -4.78
N SER A 63 19.32 -9.14 -5.82
CA SER A 63 18.68 -8.82 -7.12
C SER A 63 17.80 -9.93 -7.71
N LYS A 64 18.07 -11.21 -7.39
CA LYS A 64 17.28 -12.35 -7.87
C LYS A 64 15.91 -12.52 -7.21
N ASN A 65 15.64 -11.84 -6.09
CA ASN A 65 14.39 -11.97 -5.35
C ASN A 65 13.69 -10.62 -5.12
N ILE A 66 13.77 -9.75 -6.13
CA ILE A 66 13.29 -8.35 -6.08
C ILE A 66 11.84 -8.21 -5.62
N GLU A 67 10.93 -9.13 -5.99
CA GLU A 67 9.53 -9.09 -5.56
C GLU A 67 9.41 -9.19 -4.02
N LYS A 68 10.20 -10.07 -3.38
CA LYS A 68 10.24 -10.18 -1.91
C LYS A 68 10.86 -8.94 -1.27
N ILE A 69 11.81 -8.31 -1.95
CA ILE A 69 12.40 -7.04 -1.51
C ILE A 69 11.35 -5.94 -1.55
N VAL A 70 10.55 -5.86 -2.62
CA VAL A 70 9.42 -4.93 -2.70
C VAL A 70 8.43 -5.15 -1.55
N ASP A 71 8.07 -6.40 -1.25
CA ASP A 71 7.12 -6.70 -0.18
C ASP A 71 7.64 -6.28 1.21
N VAL A 72 8.91 -6.60 1.53
CA VAL A 72 9.50 -6.20 2.81
C VAL A 72 9.66 -4.69 2.88
N MET A 73 10.08 -4.03 1.79
CA MET A 73 10.26 -2.58 1.75
C MET A 73 8.94 -1.85 1.88
N SER A 74 7.88 -2.33 1.22
CA SER A 74 6.50 -1.84 1.41
C SER A 74 6.10 -1.93 2.87
N THR A 75 6.42 -3.05 3.52
CA THR A 75 6.05 -3.32 4.90
C THR A 75 6.75 -2.41 5.89
N VAL A 76 8.07 -2.29 5.79
CA VAL A 76 8.89 -1.62 6.79
C VAL A 76 8.90 -0.10 6.62
N HIS A 77 8.67 0.41 5.41
CA HIS A 77 8.63 1.85 5.13
C HIS A 77 7.23 2.45 5.19
N PHE A 78 6.17 1.68 4.87
CA PHE A 78 4.83 2.22 4.73
C PHE A 78 3.79 1.48 5.57
N ILE A 79 3.59 0.19 5.31
CA ILE A 79 2.41 -0.56 5.78
C ILE A 79 2.38 -0.66 7.33
N LEU A 80 3.51 -0.90 8.00
CA LEU A 80 3.56 -0.95 9.47
C LEU A 80 3.05 0.34 10.12
N GLY A 81 3.52 1.49 9.63
CA GLY A 81 3.12 2.80 10.13
C GLY A 81 1.65 3.09 9.82
N ILE A 82 1.21 2.82 8.60
CA ILE A 82 -0.17 3.02 8.17
C ILE A 82 -1.14 2.18 9.00
N HIS A 83 -0.82 0.91 9.24
CA HIS A 83 -1.64 0.03 10.06
C HIS A 83 -1.72 0.48 11.53
N ASP A 84 -0.63 1.00 12.09
CA ASP A 84 -0.64 1.54 13.46
C ASP A 84 -1.50 2.82 13.55
N VAL A 85 -1.42 3.71 12.55
CA VAL A 85 -2.30 4.88 12.44
C VAL A 85 -3.77 4.48 12.31
N ILE A 86 -4.09 3.49 11.47
CA ILE A 86 -5.45 2.96 11.33
C ILE A 86 -5.97 2.47 12.68
N GLU A 87 -5.15 1.72 13.43
CA GLU A 87 -5.55 1.20 14.75
C GLU A 87 -5.76 2.30 15.80
N ILE A 88 -4.94 3.35 15.77
CA ILE A 88 -5.07 4.49 16.69
C ILE A 88 -6.32 5.31 16.35
N GLN A 89 -6.49 5.67 15.08
CA GLN A 89 -7.59 6.53 14.64
C GLN A 89 -8.95 5.83 14.70
N SER A 90 -9.02 4.53 14.43
CA SER A 90 -10.29 3.80 14.49
C SER A 90 -10.91 3.72 15.90
N LYS A 91 -10.12 4.00 16.93
CA LYS A 91 -10.57 4.04 18.34
C LYS A 91 -11.15 5.40 18.75
N ILE A 92 -11.06 6.42 17.91
CA ILE A 92 -11.57 7.76 18.22
C ILE A 92 -13.10 7.74 18.11
N PRO A 93 -13.85 8.05 19.19
CA PRO A 93 -15.30 8.07 19.14
C PRO A 93 -15.82 9.08 18.13
N HIS A 94 -16.88 8.72 17.42
CA HIS A 94 -17.57 9.58 16.45
C HIS A 94 -16.71 10.07 15.26
N ALA A 95 -15.54 9.48 15.03
CA ALA A 95 -14.67 9.79 13.89
C ALA A 95 -14.45 8.54 13.02
N PRO A 96 -15.35 8.24 12.06
CA PRO A 96 -15.24 7.04 11.24
C PRO A 96 -13.96 7.05 10.40
N MET A 97 -13.22 5.94 10.47
CA MET A 97 -11.98 5.75 9.71
C MET A 97 -12.26 4.93 8.45
N TYR A 98 -12.02 5.48 7.28
CA TYR A 98 -12.16 4.79 5.99
C TYR A 98 -10.78 4.44 5.43
N VAL A 99 -10.61 3.18 5.02
CA VAL A 99 -9.33 2.66 4.50
C VAL A 99 -9.50 2.14 3.08
N TYR A 100 -8.56 2.46 2.19
CA TYR A 100 -8.44 1.83 0.87
C TYR A 100 -7.09 1.12 0.69
N LYS A 101 -7.08 0.13 -0.20
CA LYS A 101 -5.89 -0.50 -0.75
C LYS A 101 -5.94 -0.40 -2.26
N PHE A 102 -4.96 0.25 -2.88
CA PHE A 102 -4.90 0.43 -4.32
C PHE A 102 -4.02 -0.63 -4.99
N GLU A 103 -4.63 -1.43 -5.86
CA GLU A 103 -4.05 -2.61 -6.49
C GLU A 103 -4.50 -2.70 -7.96
N TYR A 104 -4.48 -1.56 -8.64
CA TYR A 104 -4.69 -1.47 -10.08
C TYR A 104 -3.38 -1.12 -10.79
N GLU A 105 -2.83 -2.08 -11.52
CA GLU A 105 -1.60 -1.89 -12.30
C GLU A 105 -1.92 -1.19 -13.63
N VAL A 106 -1.36 0.00 -13.79
CA VAL A 106 -1.47 0.78 -15.03
C VAL A 106 -0.53 0.18 -16.07
N GLU A 107 -1.07 -0.22 -17.22
CA GLU A 107 -0.31 -0.86 -18.31
C GLU A 107 0.93 -0.03 -18.72
N THR A 108 0.81 1.29 -18.65
CA THR A 108 1.92 2.21 -18.89
C THR A 108 2.20 3.08 -17.66
N SER A 109 2.73 2.47 -16.60
CA SER A 109 3.30 3.23 -15.48
C SER A 109 4.43 4.16 -15.96
N LEU A 110 4.18 5.47 -15.93
CA LEU A 110 5.22 6.46 -16.22
C LEU A 110 6.26 6.52 -15.10
N LEU A 111 5.82 6.35 -13.86
CA LEU A 111 6.69 6.40 -12.70
C LEU A 111 7.68 5.24 -12.69
N LYS A 112 7.23 4.00 -12.87
CA LYS A 112 8.12 2.83 -12.93
C LYS A 112 9.12 2.93 -14.10
N LYS A 113 8.68 3.47 -15.25
CA LYS A 113 9.56 3.76 -16.40
C LYS A 113 10.61 4.82 -16.05
N PHE A 114 10.23 5.91 -15.39
CA PHE A 114 11.16 6.95 -14.95
C PHE A 114 12.17 6.43 -13.92
N LEU A 115 11.73 5.56 -13.02
CA LEU A 115 12.57 4.91 -12.01
C LEU A 115 13.45 3.78 -12.56
N ASN A 116 13.26 3.39 -13.83
CA ASN A 116 13.92 2.25 -14.46
C ASN A 116 13.75 0.94 -13.66
N VAL A 117 12.53 0.69 -13.15
CA VAL A 117 12.18 -0.51 -12.39
C VAL A 117 11.14 -1.33 -13.15
N GLU A 118 11.47 -2.59 -13.45
CA GLU A 118 10.60 -3.55 -14.11
C GLU A 118 10.03 -4.56 -13.11
N VAL A 119 9.16 -4.09 -12.21
CA VAL A 119 8.48 -4.94 -11.21
C VAL A 119 6.96 -4.76 -11.35
N LYS A 120 6.23 -5.87 -11.24
CA LYS A 120 4.76 -5.88 -11.25
C LYS A 120 4.20 -5.22 -9.99
N GLY A 121 2.96 -4.74 -10.08
CA GLY A 121 2.26 -4.11 -8.96
C GLY A 121 2.27 -2.58 -9.00
N THR A 122 1.76 -1.98 -7.91
CA THR A 122 1.49 -0.54 -7.82
C THR A 122 2.52 0.17 -6.93
N CYS A 123 3.34 1.02 -7.56
CA CYS A 123 4.40 1.81 -6.95
C CYS A 123 3.83 3.04 -6.23
N HIS A 124 4.49 3.44 -5.13
CA HIS A 124 4.13 4.61 -4.35
C HIS A 124 3.85 5.86 -5.21
N GLY A 125 2.68 6.47 -5.03
CA GLY A 125 2.25 7.69 -5.70
C GLY A 125 1.66 7.49 -7.10
N GLU A 126 1.56 6.25 -7.61
CA GLU A 126 0.90 5.99 -8.90
C GLU A 126 -0.58 6.37 -8.90
N GLU A 127 -1.26 6.22 -7.77
CA GLU A 127 -2.68 6.53 -7.62
C GLU A 127 -2.97 8.03 -7.73
N LEU A 128 -1.95 8.89 -7.53
CA LEU A 128 -2.08 10.33 -7.69
C LEU A 128 -2.44 10.72 -9.13
N SER A 129 -2.12 9.87 -10.11
CA SER A 129 -2.48 10.06 -11.52
C SER A 129 -4.00 10.09 -11.74
N PHE A 130 -4.79 9.50 -10.82
CA PHE A 130 -6.25 9.49 -10.88
C PHE A 130 -6.90 10.67 -10.14
N LEU A 131 -6.11 11.44 -9.39
CA LEU A 131 -6.57 12.63 -8.66
C LEU A 131 -6.08 13.93 -9.30
N PHE A 132 -4.87 13.91 -9.87
CA PHE A 132 -4.19 15.10 -10.36
C PHE A 132 -3.73 14.91 -11.79
N TYR A 133 -3.94 15.95 -12.60
CA TYR A 133 -3.37 16.02 -13.93
C TYR A 133 -1.84 16.17 -13.85
N GLN A 134 -1.11 15.13 -14.25
CA GLN A 134 0.35 15.12 -14.26
C GLN A 134 0.88 15.80 -15.52
N LYS A 135 1.55 16.95 -15.40
CA LYS A 135 2.14 17.64 -16.57
C LYS A 135 3.13 16.77 -17.36
N LEU A 136 3.75 15.78 -16.71
CA LEU A 136 4.70 14.86 -17.33
C LEU A 136 4.06 13.97 -18.41
N THR A 137 2.78 13.61 -18.28
CA THR A 137 2.07 12.80 -19.28
C THR A 137 2.02 13.53 -20.63
N LYS A 138 1.72 14.84 -20.59
CA LYS A 138 1.74 15.72 -21.77
C LYS A 138 3.12 15.83 -22.42
N LEU A 139 4.18 15.90 -21.62
CA LEU A 139 5.56 15.99 -22.13
C LEU A 139 6.00 14.71 -22.85
N LEU A 140 5.44 13.56 -22.46
CA LEU A 140 5.77 12.25 -23.01
C LEU A 140 4.78 11.77 -24.08
N ASP A 141 3.90 12.65 -24.55
CA ASP A 141 2.78 12.36 -25.48
C ASP A 141 1.97 11.13 -25.05
N LYS A 142 1.76 10.98 -23.74
CA LYS A 142 0.92 9.94 -23.17
C LYS A 142 -0.34 10.56 -22.59
N GLN A 143 -1.47 9.93 -22.85
CA GLN A 143 -2.75 10.32 -22.27
C GLN A 143 -3.19 9.24 -21.28
N ILE A 144 -3.32 9.62 -20.01
CA ILE A 144 -3.99 8.82 -18.99
C ILE A 144 -5.43 9.33 -18.92
N GLY A 145 -6.40 8.42 -18.87
CA GLY A 145 -7.80 8.80 -18.70
C GLY A 145 -8.49 9.33 -19.95
N ILE A 146 -8.17 8.74 -21.11
CA ILE A 146 -8.88 9.02 -22.36
C ILE A 146 -10.36 8.67 -22.17
N PRO A 147 -11.34 9.52 -22.55
CA PRO A 147 -12.75 9.22 -22.40
C PRO A 147 -13.12 7.82 -22.91
N GLY A 148 -13.80 7.04 -22.06
CA GLY A 148 -14.16 5.64 -22.33
C GLY A 148 -13.08 4.60 -21.97
N SER A 149 -11.90 5.02 -21.49
CA SER A 149 -10.91 4.11 -20.91
C SER A 149 -11.23 3.78 -19.46
N ILE A 150 -10.71 2.64 -18.97
CA ILE A 150 -10.87 2.25 -17.57
C ILE A 150 -10.22 3.26 -16.61
N GLU A 151 -9.14 3.92 -17.02
CA GLU A 151 -8.49 4.97 -16.26
C GLU A 151 -9.36 6.22 -16.18
N HIS A 152 -10.15 6.52 -17.21
CA HIS A 152 -11.11 7.64 -17.17
C HIS A 152 -12.20 7.37 -16.14
N ASP A 153 -12.77 6.17 -16.18
CA ASP A 153 -13.72 5.71 -15.16
C ASP A 153 -13.13 5.77 -13.75
N PHE A 154 -11.82 5.48 -13.60
CA PHE A 154 -11.16 5.61 -12.31
C PHE A 154 -10.97 7.06 -11.88
N ILE A 155 -10.61 7.97 -12.77
CA ILE A 155 -10.52 9.40 -12.46
C ILE A 155 -11.87 9.89 -11.93
N GLU A 156 -12.97 9.55 -12.58
CA GLU A 156 -14.31 9.95 -12.14
C GLU A 156 -14.64 9.37 -10.75
N LYS A 157 -14.41 8.07 -10.54
CA LYS A 157 -14.68 7.40 -9.24
C LYS A 157 -13.80 7.94 -8.12
N PHE A 158 -12.49 8.09 -8.35
CA PHE A 158 -11.55 8.60 -7.34
C PHE A 158 -11.88 10.04 -6.96
N THR A 159 -12.01 10.93 -7.94
CA THR A 159 -12.31 12.35 -7.66
C THR A 159 -13.67 12.50 -6.98
N LYS A 160 -14.68 11.70 -7.36
CA LYS A 160 -15.97 11.67 -6.67
C LYS A 160 -15.84 11.21 -5.20
N MET A 161 -15.22 10.06 -4.92
CA MET A 161 -15.09 9.56 -3.55
C MET A 161 -14.31 10.52 -2.64
N TRP A 162 -13.23 11.13 -3.14
CA TRP A 162 -12.45 12.10 -2.39
C TRP A 162 -13.23 13.39 -2.12
N THR A 163 -13.96 13.91 -3.12
CA THR A 163 -14.77 15.12 -2.95
C THR A 163 -15.99 14.89 -2.06
N ASP A 164 -16.62 13.72 -2.12
CA ASP A 164 -17.72 13.34 -1.24
C ASP A 164 -17.26 13.21 0.21
N PHE A 165 -16.07 12.60 0.45
CA PHE A 165 -15.46 12.57 1.78
C PHE A 165 -15.17 13.99 2.30
N ALA A 166 -14.62 14.87 1.46
CA ALA A 166 -14.34 16.26 1.84
C ALA A 166 -15.61 17.05 2.20
N LYS A 167 -16.73 16.80 1.50
CA LYS A 167 -18.01 17.49 1.74
C LYS A 167 -18.77 16.94 2.94
N THR A 168 -18.71 15.64 3.17
CA THR A 168 -19.68 14.94 4.04
C THR A 168 -19.05 14.11 5.16
N GLY A 169 -17.73 13.87 5.10
CA GLY A 169 -17.06 12.91 5.99
C GLY A 169 -17.31 11.44 5.64
N ASN A 170 -18.12 11.14 4.61
CA ASN A 170 -18.37 9.80 4.08
C ASN A 170 -17.93 9.76 2.60
N PRO A 171 -17.05 8.84 2.18
CA PRO A 171 -16.57 8.78 0.79
C PRO A 171 -17.60 8.23 -0.21
N THR A 172 -18.66 7.57 0.27
CA THR A 172 -19.75 7.06 -0.58
C THR A 172 -21.11 7.36 0.09
N PRO A 173 -21.50 8.64 0.21
CA PRO A 173 -22.72 9.04 0.92
C PRO A 173 -24.00 8.64 0.16
N GLN A 174 -23.88 8.41 -1.15
CA GLN A 174 -24.93 7.90 -2.02
C GLN A 174 -24.32 6.88 -2.99
N LEU A 175 -24.98 5.73 -3.12
CA LEU A 175 -24.62 4.72 -4.13
C LEU A 175 -25.14 5.15 -5.51
N THR A 176 -24.32 4.94 -6.53
CA THR A 176 -24.68 5.17 -7.93
C THR A 176 -24.36 3.92 -8.76
N ASN A 177 -24.71 3.92 -10.04
CA ASN A 177 -24.34 2.80 -10.92
C ASN A 177 -22.81 2.73 -11.09
N GLU A 178 -22.13 3.87 -11.02
CA GLU A 178 -20.67 4.02 -11.18
C GLU A 178 -19.93 3.66 -9.89
N ILE A 179 -20.51 4.00 -8.73
CA ILE A 179 -20.00 3.64 -7.39
C ILE A 179 -21.09 2.84 -6.65
N PRO A 180 -21.27 1.55 -6.98
CA PRO A 180 -22.32 0.73 -6.39
C PRO A 180 -21.92 0.14 -5.04
N VAL A 181 -20.71 0.42 -4.56
CA VAL A 181 -20.14 -0.15 -3.34
C VAL A 181 -20.19 0.89 -2.22
N GLU A 182 -20.84 0.51 -1.12
CA GLU A 182 -20.77 1.27 0.13
C GLU A 182 -19.38 1.07 0.75
N TRP A 183 -18.60 2.14 0.83
CA TRP A 183 -17.31 2.13 1.49
C TRP A 183 -17.52 2.21 3.00
N LYS A 184 -17.47 1.05 3.66
CA LYS A 184 -17.68 0.96 5.12
C LYS A 184 -16.44 1.40 5.90
N PRO A 185 -16.61 2.08 7.04
CA PRO A 185 -15.50 2.40 7.91
C PRO A 185 -14.91 1.13 8.53
N VAL A 186 -13.68 1.25 9.05
CA VAL A 186 -12.97 0.23 9.82
C VAL A 186 -13.86 -0.28 10.95
N ASP A 187 -13.89 -1.61 11.11
CA ASP A 187 -14.60 -2.30 12.17
C ASP A 187 -13.63 -2.94 13.19
N ASN A 188 -14.17 -3.47 14.28
CA ASN A 188 -13.39 -4.15 15.32
C ASN A 188 -13.18 -5.64 15.03
N SER A 189 -13.11 -6.03 13.75
CA SER A 189 -12.89 -7.43 13.37
C SER A 189 -11.42 -7.85 13.58
N ASP A 190 -11.13 -9.14 13.37
CA ASP A 190 -9.76 -9.67 13.33
C ASP A 190 -8.91 -9.08 12.18
N GLY A 191 -9.46 -8.16 11.38
CA GLY A 191 -8.77 -7.33 10.40
C GLY A 191 -9.35 -5.91 10.44
N TYR A 192 -9.61 -5.34 9.28
CA TYR A 192 -10.48 -4.17 9.13
C TYR A 192 -11.15 -4.14 7.76
N LYS A 193 -12.33 -3.53 7.69
CA LYS A 193 -12.96 -3.20 6.41
C LYS A 193 -12.07 -2.25 5.60
N CYS A 194 -11.79 -2.64 4.38
CA CYS A 194 -10.94 -1.90 3.45
C CYS A 194 -11.59 -1.92 2.06
N LEU A 195 -11.61 -0.76 1.40
CA LEU A 195 -11.98 -0.67 -0.01
C LEU A 195 -10.77 -1.10 -0.85
N LEU A 196 -10.82 -2.31 -1.40
CA LEU A 196 -9.86 -2.78 -2.40
C LEU A 196 -10.23 -2.17 -3.75
N ILE A 197 -9.28 -1.45 -4.33
CA ILE A 197 -9.41 -0.80 -5.62
C ILE A 197 -8.50 -1.51 -6.61
N THR A 198 -9.07 -2.41 -7.41
CA THR A 198 -8.39 -3.07 -8.54
C THR A 198 -8.94 -2.49 -9.84
N ASN A 199 -9.21 -3.30 -10.87
CA ASN A 199 -10.08 -2.90 -11.99
C ASN A 199 -11.56 -2.71 -11.57
N LYS A 200 -11.91 -3.04 -10.31
CA LYS A 200 -13.24 -2.87 -9.70
C LYS A 200 -13.09 -2.42 -8.25
N LEU A 201 -14.18 -1.89 -7.70
CA LEU A 201 -14.30 -1.56 -6.28
C LEU A 201 -14.84 -2.77 -5.51
N ASN A 202 -14.17 -3.18 -4.44
CA ASN A 202 -14.62 -4.28 -3.59
C ASN A 202 -14.38 -3.97 -2.11
N MET A 203 -15.34 -4.24 -1.24
CA MET A 203 -15.11 -4.23 0.20
C MET A 203 -14.52 -5.57 0.64
N ILE A 204 -13.33 -5.54 1.23
CA ILE A 204 -12.65 -6.71 1.78
C ILE A 204 -12.44 -6.58 3.29
N THR A 205 -12.06 -7.68 3.93
CA THR A 205 -11.48 -7.66 5.28
C THR A 205 -9.98 -7.82 5.15
N GLU A 206 -9.26 -6.74 5.37
CA GLU A 206 -7.80 -6.70 5.26
C GLU A 206 -7.16 -7.14 6.59
N MET A 207 -6.21 -8.07 6.53
CA MET A 207 -5.52 -8.56 7.72
C MET A 207 -4.37 -7.65 8.09
N LYS A 208 -4.24 -7.29 9.38
CA LYS A 208 -3.15 -6.42 9.81
C LYS A 208 -1.81 -7.13 9.61
N ILE A 209 -0.81 -6.43 9.07
CA ILE A 209 0.53 -7.00 8.83
C ILE A 209 1.15 -7.62 10.10
N THR A 210 0.94 -7.02 11.27
CA THR A 210 1.41 -7.57 12.56
C THR A 210 0.72 -8.89 12.92
N GLN A 211 -0.53 -9.10 12.53
CA GLN A 211 -1.20 -10.41 12.68
C GLN A 211 -0.69 -11.43 11.68
N GLN A 212 -0.43 -11.02 10.43
CA GLN A 212 0.16 -11.89 9.41
C GLN A 212 1.53 -12.41 9.88
N LEU A 213 2.40 -11.51 10.37
CA LEU A 213 3.70 -11.84 10.95
C LEU A 213 3.56 -12.83 12.12
N ARG A 214 2.68 -12.54 13.09
CA ARG A 214 2.42 -13.42 14.25
C ARG A 214 1.94 -14.82 13.87
N LYS A 215 1.04 -14.93 12.87
CA LYS A 215 0.53 -16.22 12.40
C LYS A 215 1.63 -17.07 11.76
N SER A 216 2.52 -16.43 10.99
CA SER A 216 3.66 -17.11 10.37
C SER A 216 4.63 -17.72 11.39
N ILE A 217 4.84 -17.04 12.53
CA ILE A 217 5.67 -17.55 13.63
C ILE A 217 5.01 -18.75 14.32
N LYS A 218 3.72 -18.65 14.64
CA LYS A 218 2.97 -19.72 15.34
C LYS A 218 2.91 -21.03 14.56
N ASN A 219 2.88 -20.95 13.24
CA ASN A 219 2.85 -22.15 12.39
C ASN A 219 4.21 -22.88 12.27
N LYS A 220 5.28 -22.35 12.89
CA LYS A 220 6.63 -22.94 12.88
C LYS A 220 7.00 -23.60 14.22
N LEU A 221 6.19 -23.44 15.26
CA LEU A 221 6.33 -24.07 16.59
C LEU A 221 5.41 -25.29 16.69
#